data_AF-A0A939X8X6-F1
#
_entry.id   AF-A0A939X8X6-F1
#
_cell.length_a   1.000
_cell.length_b   1.000
_cell.length_c   1.000
_cell.angle_alpha   90.00
_cell.angle_beta   90.00
_cell.angle_gamma   90.00
#
_symmetry.space_group_name_H-M   'P 1'
#
loop_
_entity.id
_entity.type
_entity.pdbx_description
1 polymer ?
#
loop_
_entity_poly.entity_id
_entity_poly.type
_entity_poly.pdbx_seq_one_letter_code
_entity_poly.pdbx_strand_id
1 'polypeptide(L)'
;MVPVNRRKFFLAYSDNPEDHGFDREEVMGMLDIVANYDDHEAFYDPDFTNNLGTFFEDGVCVEKDINQAVCWYERAVALGDDLAKSNLADILRKGSQGYPKDLKRAFELYKSCGLPYAFYRVGEFYENGWGVEKNLVKAKEYY
;
A
#
# COMPACT_ATOMS: atom_id res chain seq x y z
N MET A 1 3.45 12.40 -8.81
CA MET A 1 3.45 13.70 -8.10
C MET A 1 3.28 13.35 -6.62
N VAL A 2 4.28 13.63 -5.79
CA VAL A 2 4.23 13.31 -4.35
C VAL A 2 3.29 14.33 -3.67
N PRO A 3 2.33 13.92 -2.81
CA PRO A 3 1.41 14.86 -2.17
C PRO A 3 2.17 15.83 -1.26
N VAL A 4 1.69 17.08 -1.23
CA VAL A 4 2.30 18.22 -0.56
C VAL A 4 2.27 18.10 0.98
N ASN A 5 1.63 17.08 1.54
CA ASN A 5 1.23 17.04 2.95
C ASN A 5 1.81 15.90 3.81
N ARG A 6 2.87 15.21 3.36
CA ARG A 6 3.48 14.09 4.12
C ARG A 6 3.88 14.42 5.58
N ARG A 7 4.10 15.70 5.90
CA ARG A 7 4.44 16.18 7.26
C ARG A 7 3.23 16.54 8.11
N LYS A 8 2.04 16.66 7.52
CA LYS A 8 0.84 17.10 8.23
C LYS A 8 -0.06 15.90 8.45
N PHE A 9 0.18 15.23 9.56
CA PHE A 9 -0.69 14.20 10.10
C PHE A 9 -0.81 14.40 11.60
N PHE A 10 -1.88 13.85 12.18
CA PHE A 10 -2.08 13.86 13.62
C PHE A 10 -1.76 12.49 14.20
N LEU A 11 -1.07 12.48 15.33
CA LEU A 11 -0.75 11.26 16.08
C LEU A 11 -1.99 10.77 16.83
N ALA A 12 -2.30 9.49 16.69
CA ALA A 12 -3.45 8.83 17.30
C ALA A 12 -2.99 7.84 18.38
N TYR A 13 -2.89 8.31 19.63
CA TYR A 13 -2.29 7.51 20.72
C TYR A 13 -3.20 6.42 21.30
N SER A 14 -4.48 6.41 20.95
CA SER A 14 -5.46 5.44 21.44
C SER A 14 -5.34 4.06 20.79
N ASP A 15 -4.67 4.00 19.63
CA ASP A 15 -4.52 2.76 18.89
C ASP A 15 -3.38 1.90 19.45
N ASN A 16 -3.55 0.57 19.42
CA ASN A 16 -2.51 -0.35 19.88
C ASN A 16 -1.76 -0.95 18.69
N PRO A 17 -0.53 -0.48 18.38
CA PRO A 17 0.22 -0.93 17.21
C PRO A 17 0.55 -2.43 17.25
N GLU A 18 0.54 -3.04 18.44
CA GLU A 18 0.78 -4.47 18.65
C GLU A 18 -0.31 -5.33 18.00
N ASP A 19 -1.55 -4.82 17.88
CA ASP A 19 -2.65 -5.50 17.17
C ASP A 19 -2.37 -5.62 15.66
N HIS A 20 -1.47 -4.77 15.15
CA HIS A 20 -0.98 -4.76 13.78
C HIS A 20 0.42 -5.39 13.64
N GLY A 21 0.97 -5.93 14.74
CA GLY A 21 2.28 -6.57 14.77
C GLY A 21 3.47 -5.61 14.86
N PHE A 22 3.24 -4.35 15.23
CA PHE A 22 4.30 -3.35 15.38
C PHE A 22 4.55 -2.98 16.84
N ASP A 23 5.79 -2.65 17.17
CA ASP A 23 6.12 -2.03 18.44
C ASP A 23 5.82 -0.52 18.43
N ARG A 24 5.28 0.01 19.52
CA ARG A 24 4.90 1.42 19.59
C ARG A 24 6.09 2.37 19.45
N GLU A 25 7.24 2.06 20.06
CA GLU A 25 8.42 2.90 19.95
C GLU A 25 8.94 2.93 18.51
N GLU A 26 8.89 1.78 17.82
CA GLU A 26 9.23 1.68 16.40
C GLU A 26 8.32 2.56 15.54
N VAL A 27 6.99 2.40 15.65
CA VAL A 27 6.03 3.19 14.87
C VAL A 27 6.24 4.69 15.11
N MET A 28 6.35 5.09 16.37
CA MET A 28 6.54 6.50 16.71
C MET A 28 7.88 7.06 16.21
N GLY A 29 8.95 6.27 16.24
CA GLY A 29 10.25 6.65 15.66
C GLY A 29 10.18 6.84 14.15
N MET A 30 9.49 5.95 13.43
CA MET A 30 9.26 6.10 11.99
C MET A 30 8.46 7.37 11.66
N LEU A 31 7.40 7.64 12.43
CA LEU A 31 6.57 8.83 12.25
C LEU A 31 7.33 10.12 12.59
N ASP A 32 8.18 10.11 13.61
CA ASP A 32 9.05 11.25 13.94
C ASP A 32 9.99 11.59 12.77
N ILE A 33 10.58 10.57 12.12
CA ILE A 33 11.40 10.78 10.92
C ILE A 33 10.58 11.47 9.81
N VAL A 34 9.35 11.01 9.57
CA VAL A 34 8.48 11.61 8.54
C VAL A 34 8.10 13.05 8.89
N ALA A 35 7.87 13.35 10.17
CA ALA A 35 7.50 14.68 10.62
C ALA A 35 8.65 15.68 10.46
N ASN A 36 9.88 15.26 10.76
CA ASN A 36 11.04 16.16 10.89
C ASN A 36 11.90 16.25 9.62
N TYR A 37 11.90 15.24 8.74
CA TYR A 37 12.82 15.16 7.61
C TYR A 37 12.11 15.19 6.25
N ASP A 38 12.65 15.96 5.30
CA ASP A 38 12.16 15.99 3.92
C ASP A 38 12.76 14.86 3.07
N ASP A 39 13.95 14.44 3.45
CA ASP A 39 14.72 13.35 2.89
C ASP A 39 15.51 12.71 4.04
N HIS A 40 15.51 11.39 4.08
CA HIS A 40 16.14 10.58 5.12
C HIS A 40 16.49 9.23 4.51
N GLU A 41 17.60 8.63 4.92
CA GLU A 41 18.08 7.35 4.36
C GLU A 41 17.04 6.23 4.48
N ALA A 42 16.28 6.22 5.58
CA ALA A 42 15.17 5.29 5.80
C ALA A 42 14.11 5.35 4.70
N PHE A 43 13.93 6.47 4.01
CA PHE A 43 12.97 6.57 2.91
C PHE A 43 13.41 5.79 1.65
N TYR A 44 14.63 5.26 1.60
CA TYR A 44 15.12 4.40 0.52
C TYR A 44 15.04 2.92 0.87
N ASP A 45 14.52 2.59 2.07
CA ASP A 45 14.21 1.24 2.48
C ASP A 45 12.75 0.87 2.06
N PRO A 46 12.56 -0.17 1.23
CA PRO A 46 11.23 -0.62 0.85
C PRO A 46 10.36 -1.01 2.05
N ASP A 47 10.92 -1.66 3.07
CA ASP A 47 10.15 -2.11 4.24
C ASP A 47 9.66 -0.90 5.05
N PHE A 48 10.55 0.08 5.28
CA PHE A 48 10.20 1.32 5.97
C PHE A 48 9.07 2.06 5.28
N THR A 49 9.16 2.24 3.96
CA THR A 49 8.15 2.96 3.18
C THR A 49 6.86 2.17 3.01
N ASN A 50 6.91 0.84 2.96
CA ASN A 50 5.72 -0.01 2.99
C ASN A 50 5.00 0.08 4.35
N ASN A 51 5.74 0.02 5.47
CA ASN A 51 5.18 0.14 6.82
C ASN A 51 4.51 1.50 7.05
N LEU A 52 5.11 2.60 6.57
CA LEU A 52 4.44 3.90 6.58
C LEU A 52 3.12 3.87 5.81
N GLY A 53 3.09 3.20 4.65
CA GLY A 53 1.86 2.95 3.91
C GLY A 53 0.78 2.30 4.78
N THR A 54 1.15 1.23 5.49
CA THR A 54 0.26 0.51 6.42
C THR A 54 -0.21 1.42 7.57
N PHE A 55 0.66 2.23 8.15
CA PHE A 55 0.28 3.11 9.26
C PHE A 55 -0.81 4.10 8.85
N PHE A 56 -0.66 4.72 7.68
CA PHE A 56 -1.70 5.63 7.17
C PHE A 56 -2.93 4.89 6.63
N GLU A 57 -2.79 3.67 6.13
CA GLU A 57 -3.94 2.88 5.66
C GLU A 57 -4.82 2.40 6.81
N ASP A 58 -4.23 1.91 7.88
CA ASP A 58 -4.96 1.31 8.99
C ASP A 58 -5.18 2.29 10.15
N GLY A 59 -4.42 3.39 10.20
CA GLY A 59 -4.47 4.37 11.29
C GLY A 59 -3.57 4.02 12.47
N VAL A 60 -2.46 3.31 12.23
CA VAL A 60 -1.55 2.84 13.28
C VAL A 60 -0.77 4.01 13.87
N CYS A 61 -1.18 4.43 15.06
CA CYS A 61 -0.66 5.61 15.76
C CYS A 61 -0.79 6.94 14.99
N VAL A 62 -1.54 6.98 13.88
CA VAL A 62 -1.84 8.18 13.08
C VAL A 62 -3.29 8.21 12.65
N GLU A 63 -3.80 9.40 12.30
CA GLU A 63 -5.08 9.45 11.58
C GLU A 63 -4.98 8.73 10.23
N LYS A 64 -5.96 7.88 9.96
CA LYS A 64 -6.09 7.15 8.70
C LYS A 64 -6.20 8.12 7.52
N ASP A 65 -5.31 7.99 6.54
CA ASP A 65 -5.24 8.81 5.33
C ASP A 65 -4.77 7.96 4.14
N ILE A 66 -5.73 7.51 3.32
CA ILE A 66 -5.45 6.68 2.15
C ILE A 66 -4.56 7.38 1.12
N ASN A 67 -4.60 8.72 1.02
CA ASN A 67 -3.74 9.42 0.06
C ASN A 67 -2.27 9.36 0.50
N GLN A 68 -2.02 9.44 1.79
CA GLN A 68 -0.67 9.23 2.33
C GLN A 68 -0.25 7.77 2.22
N ALA A 69 -1.13 6.82 2.53
CA ALA A 69 -0.85 5.39 2.35
C ALA A 69 -0.42 5.08 0.91
N VAL A 70 -1.21 5.52 -0.08
CA VAL A 70 -0.89 5.38 -1.50
C VAL A 70 0.47 6.00 -1.81
N CYS A 71 0.76 7.23 -1.36
CA CYS A 71 2.05 7.85 -1.61
C CYS A 71 3.23 7.02 -1.10
N TRP A 72 3.12 6.44 0.08
CA TRP A 72 4.18 5.63 0.67
C TRP A 72 4.32 4.28 -0.03
N TYR A 73 3.21 3.62 -0.36
CA TYR A 73 3.25 2.41 -1.18
C TYR A 73 3.84 2.64 -2.57
N GLU A 74 3.53 3.75 -3.24
CA GLU A 74 4.12 4.10 -4.54
C GLU A 74 5.65 4.19 -4.46
N ARG A 75 6.15 4.70 -3.34
CA ARG A 75 7.58 4.81 -3.09
C ARG A 75 8.20 3.42 -2.87
N ALA A 76 7.58 2.57 -2.05
CA ALA A 76 8.02 1.19 -1.86
C ALA A 76 7.98 0.38 -3.17
N VAL A 77 6.94 0.56 -3.99
CA VAL A 77 6.81 -0.04 -5.32
C VAL A 77 7.96 0.40 -6.24
N ALA A 78 8.33 1.68 -6.21
CA ALA A 78 9.47 2.19 -6.98
C ALA A 78 10.82 1.61 -6.53
N LEU A 79 10.92 1.15 -5.27
CA LEU A 79 12.07 0.43 -4.71
C LEU A 79 12.00 -1.08 -4.98
N GLY A 80 10.92 -1.57 -5.61
CA GLY A 80 10.75 -2.97 -5.99
C GLY A 80 9.99 -3.82 -4.98
N ASP A 81 9.38 -3.22 -3.95
CA ASP A 81 8.68 -3.96 -2.90
C ASP A 81 7.40 -4.64 -3.39
N ASP A 82 7.34 -5.96 -3.28
CA ASP A 82 6.21 -6.75 -3.75
C ASP A 82 5.00 -6.68 -2.80
N LEU A 83 5.22 -6.49 -1.49
CA LEU A 83 4.14 -6.32 -0.53
C LEU A 83 3.38 -5.02 -0.81
N ALA A 84 4.08 -3.91 -1.00
CA ALA A 84 3.53 -2.62 -1.35
C ALA A 84 2.80 -2.64 -2.69
N LYS A 85 3.30 -3.38 -3.70
CA LYS A 85 2.55 -3.61 -4.95
C LYS A 85 1.19 -4.23 -4.66
N SER A 86 1.15 -5.23 -3.80
CA SER A 86 -0.10 -5.92 -3.44
C SER A 86 -1.05 -5.02 -2.65
N ASN A 87 -0.54 -4.24 -1.70
CA ASN A 87 -1.32 -3.30 -0.88
C ASN A 87 -1.90 -2.18 -1.73
N LEU A 88 -1.06 -1.54 -2.57
CA LEU A 88 -1.51 -0.50 -3.51
C LEU A 88 -2.53 -1.05 -4.50
N ALA A 89 -2.32 -2.27 -5.01
CA ALA A 89 -3.27 -2.91 -5.91
C ALA A 89 -4.62 -3.18 -5.22
N ASP A 90 -4.64 -3.54 -3.94
CA ASP A 90 -5.88 -3.73 -3.18
C ASP A 90 -6.64 -2.41 -2.99
N ILE A 91 -5.93 -1.31 -2.70
CA ILE A 91 -6.52 0.04 -2.64
C ILE A 91 -7.13 0.41 -4.00
N LEU A 92 -6.39 0.25 -5.10
CA LEU A 92 -6.87 0.59 -6.44
C LEU A 92 -8.01 -0.32 -6.90
N ARG A 93 -8.05 -1.58 -6.46
CA ARG A 93 -9.12 -2.53 -6.79
C ARG A 93 -10.42 -2.21 -6.07
N LYS A 94 -10.34 -1.94 -4.77
CA LYS A 94 -11.51 -1.72 -3.90
C LYS A 94 -12.00 -0.27 -3.95
N GLY A 95 -11.08 0.68 -4.14
CA GLY A 95 -11.28 2.08 -3.74
C GLY A 95 -11.36 2.19 -2.21
N SER A 96 -11.00 3.33 -1.62
CA SER A 96 -11.11 3.54 -0.18
C SER A 96 -11.12 5.02 0.18
N GLN A 97 -12.00 5.43 1.11
CA GLN A 97 -12.09 6.81 1.64
C GLN A 97 -12.02 7.92 0.56
N GLY A 98 -12.77 7.77 -0.54
CA GLY A 98 -12.79 8.73 -1.63
C GLY A 98 -11.64 8.60 -2.64
N TYR A 99 -10.67 7.72 -2.40
CA TYR A 99 -9.68 7.31 -3.39
C TYR A 99 -10.35 6.40 -4.44
N PRO A 100 -10.31 6.75 -5.73
CA PRO A 100 -11.07 6.06 -6.76
C PRO A 100 -10.47 4.69 -7.10
N LYS A 101 -11.31 3.81 -7.63
CA LYS A 101 -10.85 2.56 -8.23
C LYS A 101 -10.05 2.83 -9.50
N ASP A 102 -9.01 2.05 -9.70
CA ASP A 102 -8.29 1.92 -10.97
C ASP A 102 -7.96 0.44 -11.19
N LEU A 103 -8.93 -0.29 -11.75
CA LEU A 103 -8.80 -1.74 -11.96
C LEU A 103 -7.68 -2.06 -12.94
N LYS A 104 -7.45 -1.24 -13.96
CA LYS A 104 -6.39 -1.51 -14.94
C LYS A 104 -5.02 -1.44 -14.26
N ARG A 105 -4.80 -0.42 -13.45
CA ARG A 105 -3.55 -0.27 -12.69
C ARG A 105 -3.40 -1.32 -11.59
N ALA A 106 -4.48 -1.65 -10.88
CA ALA A 106 -4.47 -2.74 -9.90
C ALA A 106 -4.04 -4.08 -10.55
N PHE A 107 -4.56 -4.38 -11.74
CA PHE A 107 -4.18 -5.57 -12.49
C PHE A 107 -2.69 -5.58 -12.84
N GLU A 108 -2.16 -4.47 -13.36
CA GLU A 108 -0.76 -4.35 -13.73
C GLU A 108 0.16 -4.56 -12.52
N LEU A 109 -0.20 -3.98 -11.36
CA LEU A 109 0.52 -4.18 -10.11
C LEU A 109 0.49 -5.63 -9.65
N TYR A 110 -0.68 -6.27 -9.56
CA TYR A 110 -0.78 -7.69 -9.19
C TYR A 110 0.01 -8.59 -10.15
N LYS A 111 -0.06 -8.33 -11.45
CA LYS A 111 0.66 -9.14 -12.45
C LYS A 111 2.19 -9.01 -12.34
N SER A 112 2.69 -7.90 -11.81
CA SER A 112 4.12 -7.63 -11.61
C SER A 112 4.61 -7.93 -10.18
N CYS A 113 3.72 -8.41 -9.31
CA CYS A 113 4.01 -8.78 -7.93
C CYS A 113 4.43 -10.26 -7.86
N GLY A 114 5.55 -10.55 -7.21
CA GLY A 114 6.08 -11.91 -7.04
C GLY A 114 5.40 -12.74 -5.97
N LEU A 115 4.39 -12.20 -5.26
CA LEU A 115 3.74 -12.90 -4.15
C LEU A 115 2.68 -13.90 -4.63
N PRO A 116 2.58 -15.10 -4.02
CA PRO A 116 1.55 -16.10 -4.34
C PRO A 116 0.12 -15.55 -4.36
N TYR A 117 -0.20 -14.66 -3.41
CA TYR A 117 -1.51 -14.01 -3.33
C TYR A 117 -1.86 -13.20 -4.58
N ALA A 118 -0.87 -12.57 -5.21
CA ALA A 118 -1.11 -11.75 -6.40
C ALA A 118 -1.51 -12.60 -7.61
N PHE A 119 -1.01 -13.84 -7.74
CA PHE A 119 -1.42 -14.75 -8.81
C PHE A 119 -2.92 -15.07 -8.72
N TYR A 120 -3.41 -15.38 -7.51
CA TYR A 120 -4.84 -15.60 -7.29
C TYR A 120 -5.68 -14.38 -7.71
N ARG A 121 -5.24 -13.17 -7.35
CA ARG A 121 -5.90 -11.93 -7.78
C ARG A 121 -5.87 -11.75 -9.30
N VAL A 122 -4.78 -12.07 -9.99
CA VAL A 122 -4.72 -12.04 -11.46
C VAL A 122 -5.72 -13.02 -12.08
N GLY A 123 -5.87 -14.21 -11.50
CA GLY A 123 -6.89 -15.19 -11.87
C GLY A 123 -8.31 -14.60 -11.78
N GLU A 124 -8.66 -13.99 -10.65
CA GLU A 124 -9.95 -13.33 -10.45
C GLU A 124 -10.20 -12.21 -11.46
N PHE A 125 -9.17 -11.43 -11.81
CA PHE A 125 -9.29 -10.34 -12.80
C PHE A 125 -9.63 -10.86 -14.19
N TYR A 126 -8.96 -11.93 -14.64
CA TYR A 126 -9.31 -12.58 -15.89
C TYR A 126 -10.67 -13.26 -15.83
N GLU A 127 -11.06 -13.86 -14.70
CA GLU A 127 -12.36 -14.50 -14.55
C GLU A 127 -13.52 -13.49 -14.66
N ASN A 128 -13.34 -12.31 -14.09
CA ASN A 128 -14.39 -11.30 -13.98
C ASN A 128 -14.30 -10.19 -15.05
N GLY A 129 -13.17 -10.08 -15.76
CA GLY A 129 -12.94 -9.02 -16.74
C GLY A 129 -12.75 -7.63 -16.10
N TRP A 130 -12.10 -7.56 -14.94
CA TRP A 130 -11.87 -6.30 -14.22
C TRP A 130 -10.69 -5.54 -14.81
N GLY A 131 -10.94 -4.49 -15.60
CA GLY A 131 -9.86 -3.72 -16.23
C GLY A 131 -9.07 -4.48 -17.30
N VAL A 132 -9.45 -5.73 -17.59
CA VAL A 132 -8.89 -6.63 -18.61
C VAL A 132 -9.99 -7.41 -19.29
N GLU A 133 -9.72 -7.95 -20.48
CA GLU A 133 -10.67 -8.84 -21.15
C GLU A 133 -10.87 -10.13 -20.35
N LYS A 134 -12.14 -10.51 -20.16
CA LYS A 134 -12.51 -11.75 -19.47
C LYS A 134 -11.94 -12.97 -20.21
N ASN A 135 -11.19 -13.82 -19.52
CA ASN A 135 -10.56 -15.00 -20.07
C ASN A 135 -10.46 -16.15 -19.05
N LEU A 136 -11.39 -17.10 -19.12
CA LEU A 136 -11.45 -18.23 -18.18
C LEU A 136 -10.29 -19.23 -18.35
N VAL A 137 -9.65 -19.29 -19.53
CA VAL A 137 -8.48 -20.15 -19.75
C VAL A 137 -7.29 -19.60 -18.99
N LYS A 138 -7.00 -18.31 -19.16
CA LYS A 138 -5.96 -17.62 -18.39
C LYS A 138 -6.27 -17.65 -16.90
N ALA A 139 -7.51 -17.41 -16.49
CA ALA A 139 -7.86 -17.48 -15.06
C ALA A 139 -7.45 -18.81 -14.41
N LYS A 140 -7.66 -19.94 -15.11
CA LYS A 140 -7.25 -21.28 -14.64
C LYS A 140 -5.73 -21.50 -14.61
N GLU A 141 -4.95 -20.78 -15.41
CA GLU A 141 -3.48 -20.85 -15.36
C GLU A 141 -2.91 -20.16 -14.10
N TYR A 142 -3.68 -19.26 -13.49
CA TYR A 142 -3.29 -18.48 -12.31
C TYR A 142 -3.87 -19.01 -10.98
N TYR A 143 -4.72 -20.05 -11.03
CA TYR A 143 -5.23 -20.78 -9.87
C TYR A 143 -4.43 -22.08 -9.65
#